data_AF-A0A929UHD9-F1
#
_entry.id   AF-A0A929UHD9-F1
#
_cell.length_a   1.000
_cell.length_b   1.000
_cell.length_c   1.000
_cell.angle_alpha   90.00
_cell.angle_beta   90.00
_cell.angle_gamma   90.00
#
_symmetry.space_group_name_H-M   'P 1'
#
loop_
_entity.id
_entity.type
_entity.pdbx_description
1 polymer ?
#
loop_
_entity_poly.entity_id
_entity_poly.type
_entity_poly.pdbx_seq_one_letter_code
_entity_poly.pdbx_strand_id
1 'polypeptide(L)' 'MTIPRTRRLFGKRVREFHKTRGYSQEQLADKAGLHRTYIGSIERGEQNISIDNIEK' A
#
# COMPACT_ATOMS: atom_id res chain seq x y z
N MET A 1 9.90 -13.10 -12.14
CA MET A 1 8.45 -12.89 -12.37
C MET A 1 8.19 -11.40 -12.47
N THR A 2 7.41 -10.94 -13.45
CA THR A 2 7.13 -9.51 -13.65
C THR A 2 5.95 -9.08 -12.78
N ILE A 3 6.09 -8.00 -12.01
CA ILE A 3 4.98 -7.43 -11.22
C ILE A 3 3.87 -6.96 -12.17
N PRO A 4 2.61 -7.43 -12.01
CA PRO A 4 1.49 -6.99 -12.85
C PRO A 4 1.34 -5.47 -12.87
N ARG A 5 1.03 -4.90 -14.04
CA ARG A 5 0.85 -3.46 -14.22
C ARG A 5 -0.12 -2.87 -13.19
N THR A 6 -1.22 -3.58 -12.91
CA THR A 6 -2.24 -3.16 -11.94
C THR A 6 -1.67 -2.99 -10.53
N ARG A 7 -0.88 -3.96 -10.04
CA ARG A 7 -0.27 -3.90 -8.70
C ARG A 7 0.73 -2.76 -8.58
N ARG A 8 1.51 -2.51 -9.64
CA ARG A 8 2.47 -1.41 -9.67
C ARG A 8 1.79 -0.03 -9.67
N LEU A 9 0.69 0.13 -10.42
CA LEU A 9 -0.11 1.35 -10.41
C LEU A 9 -0.79 1.57 -9.06
N PHE A 10 -1.37 0.51 -8.49
CA PHE A 10 -2.01 0.59 -7.18
C PHE A 10 -1.00 0.98 -6.09
N GLY A 11 0.12 0.27 -6.00
CA GLY A 11 1.18 0.57 -5.03
C GLY A 11 1.71 2.00 -5.14
N LYS A 12 1.88 2.51 -6.38
CA LYS A 12 2.24 3.91 -6.60
C LYS A 12 1.19 4.87 -6.03
N ARG A 13 -0.10 4.61 -6.25
CA ARG A 13 -1.18 5.45 -5.72
C ARG A 13 -1.27 5.42 -4.20
N VAL A 14 -1.08 4.26 -3.57
CA VAL A 14 -0.99 4.17 -2.09
C VAL A 14 0.14 5.05 -1.57
N ARG A 15 1.31 4.98 -2.23
CA ARG A 15 2.48 5.82 -1.89
C ARG A 15 2.21 7.31 -2.03
N GLU A 16 1.58 7.72 -3.13
CA GLU A 16 1.22 9.11 -3.36
C GLU A 16 0.16 9.59 -2.34
N PHE A 17 -0.82 8.75 -2.04
CA PHE A 17 -1.87 9.05 -1.07
C PHE A 17 -1.31 9.34 0.33
N HIS A 18 -0.49 8.45 0.91
CA HIS A 18 0.00 8.70 2.26
C HIS A 18 0.88 9.94 2.33
N LYS A 19 1.71 10.19 1.29
CA LYS A 19 2.56 11.38 1.21
C LYS A 19 1.76 12.66 1.11
N THR A 20 0.74 12.71 0.24
CA THR A 20 -0.13 13.89 0.10
C THR A 20 -0.93 14.19 1.36
N ARG A 21 -1.18 13.17 2.20
CA ARG A 21 -1.79 13.33 3.52
C ARG A 21 -0.78 13.66 4.63
N GLY A 22 0.51 13.72 4.33
CA GLY A 22 1.57 13.95 5.32
C GLY A 22 1.82 12.76 6.25
N TYR A 23 1.39 11.56 5.88
CA TYR A 23 1.57 10.34 6.66
C TYR A 23 2.87 9.64 6.29
N SER A 24 3.54 9.05 7.30
CA SER A 24 4.52 8.00 7.10
C SER A 24 3.85 6.67 6.72
N GLN A 25 4.63 5.69 6.26
CA GLN A 25 4.10 4.34 6.04
C GLN A 25 3.58 3.70 7.33
N GLU A 26 4.23 3.95 8.47
CA GLU A 26 3.80 3.47 9.78
C GLU A 26 2.42 4.06 10.14
N GLN A 27 2.26 5.37 9.97
CA GLN A 27 0.98 6.05 10.24
C GLN A 27 -0.15 5.58 9.33
N LEU A 28 0.13 5.28 8.06
CA LEU A 28 -0.87 4.68 7.17
C LEU A 28 -1.22 3.27 7.64
N ALA A 29 -0.22 2.46 7.99
CA ALA A 29 -0.40 1.11 8.52
C ALA A 29 -1.27 1.10 9.78
N ASP A 30 -0.95 1.95 10.76
CA ASP A 30 -1.72 2.08 12.01
C ASP A 30 -3.18 2.44 11.75
N LYS A 31 -3.42 3.39 10.84
CA LYS A 31 -4.78 3.82 10.46
C LYS A 31 -5.57 2.72 9.76
N ALA A 32 -4.91 1.94 8.93
CA ALA A 32 -5.54 0.83 8.20
C ALA A 32 -5.61 -0.47 9.02
N GLY A 33 -5.07 -0.51 10.25
CA GLY A 33 -4.95 -1.74 11.03
C GLY A 33 -4.10 -2.80 10.32
N LEU A 34 -3.05 -2.39 9.62
CA LEU A 34 -2.14 -3.22 8.85
C LEU A 34 -0.70 -3.06 9.37
N HIS A 35 0.16 -4.04 9.10
CA HIS A 35 1.57 -3.93 9.47
C HIS A 35 2.32 -3.04 8.48
N ARG A 36 3.23 -2.16 8.94
CA ARG A 36 4.00 -1.26 8.06
C ARG A 36 4.72 -2.00 6.92
N THR A 37 5.32 -3.16 7.20
CA THR A 37 6.02 -3.91 6.15
C THR A 37 5.08 -4.39 5.05
N TYR A 38 3.81 -4.68 5.38
CA TYR A 38 2.79 -5.02 4.40
C TYR A 38 2.45 -3.83 3.51
N ILE A 39 2.25 -2.63 4.08
CA ILE A 39 2.10 -1.37 3.32
C ILE A 39 3.28 -1.16 2.37
N GLY A 40 4.52 -1.30 2.86
CA GLY A 40 5.70 -1.18 2.01
C GLY A 40 5.73 -2.17 0.84
N SER A 41 5.34 -3.42 1.08
CA SER A 41 5.25 -4.45 0.05
C SER A 41 4.13 -4.18 -0.97
N ILE A 42 3.01 -3.58 -0.53
CA ILE A 42 1.94 -3.11 -1.42
C ILE A 42 2.43 -1.96 -2.30
N GLU A 43 3.14 -0.97 -1.74
CA GLU A 43 3.67 0.17 -2.49
C GLU A 43 4.67 -0.23 -3.58
N ARG A 44 5.48 -1.26 -3.31
CA ARG A 44 6.40 -1.86 -4.30
C ARG A 44 5.70 -2.82 -5.26
N GLY A 45 4.43 -3.15 -5.01
CA GLY A 45 3.66 -4.10 -5.79
C GLY A 45 4.10 -5.55 -5.61
N GLU A 46 4.84 -5.88 -4.55
CA GLU A 46 5.42 -7.21 -4.26
C GLU A 46 4.42 -8.18 -3.64
N GLN A 47 3.38 -7.66 -2.97
CA GLN A 47 2.24 -8.43 -2.47
C GLN A 47 0.95 -8.12 -3.27
N ASN A 48 0.07 -9.11 -3.35
CA ASN A 48 -1.31 -8.91 -3.81
C ASN A 48 -2.17 -8.58 -2.59
N ILE A 49 -2.81 -7.42 -2.59
CA ILE A 49 -3.71 -7.01 -1.51
C ILE A 49 -5.10 -7.59 -1.77
N SER A 50 -5.77 -8.10 -0.72
CA SER A 50 -7.17 -8.51 -0.82
C SER A 50 -8.10 -7.30 -0.84
N ILE A 51 -9.33 -7.50 -1.30
CA ILE A 51 -10.34 -6.45 -1.31
C ILE A 51 -10.66 -6.00 0.12
N ASP A 52 -10.79 -6.92 1.07
CA ASP A 52 -11.06 -6.60 2.48
C ASP A 52 -9.97 -5.73 3.13
N ASN A 53 -8.72 -5.83 2.66
CA ASN A 53 -7.65 -4.95 3.13
C ASN A 53 -7.61 -3.59 2.41
N ILE A 54 -8.27 -3.46 1.25
CA ILE A 54 -8.46 -2.18 0.55
C ILE A 54 -9.60 -1.38 1.20
N GLU A 55 -10.61 -2.06 1.76
CA GLU A 55 -11.77 -1.42 2.40
C GLU A 55 -11.43 -0.70 3.71
N LYS A 56 -10.40 -1.15 4.43
CA LYS A 56 -9.91 -0.55 5.68
C LYS A 56 -9.31 0.84 5.46
#